data_AF-A0A3D1J7C1-F1
#
_entry.id   AF-A0A3D1J7C1-F1
#
_cell.length_a   1.000
_cell.length_b   1.000
_cell.length_c   1.000
_cell.angle_alpha   90.00
_cell.angle_beta   90.00
_cell.angle_gamma   90.00
#
_symmetry.space_group_name_H-M   'P 1'
#
loop_
_entity.id
_entity.type
_entity.pdbx_description
1 polymer ?
#
loop_
_entity_poly.entity_id
_entity_poly.type
_entity_poly.pdbx_seq_one_letter_code
_entity_poly.pdbx_strand_id
1 'polypeptide(L)'
;MKNKLITSICLCGLTLTLFTGATDVSATDFDQMIQQKNNDIDRLRTQRQTVQQRITDLTKEIAAINQEAQGLLAEQEALYTVIDQLAEDIAELQVRIDKRAANIEEQARETQVNGKSDQLLHVVLDADSISDFVGRLHAMTTIVRANNQLITQQKLDQEDLARKQSASKDKVAVLHATQSRLEAQKGEIEGKQADLNVEVSTLAYQESSKEDEKQQLKAEKEVFEAEQARIREEAAQAAARQAQIEAAQAEQETSPAVVDVVEPTVEEGMDAAGADRDR
;
A
#
# COMPACT_ATOMS: atom_id res chain seq x y z
N MET A 1 -27.10 3.74 -18.50
CA MET A 1 -26.26 3.77 -19.72
C MET A 1 -25.10 2.81 -19.51
N LYS A 2 -24.78 2.01 -20.53
CA LYS A 2 -24.04 0.74 -20.45
C LYS A 2 -22.56 0.92 -20.03
N ASN A 3 -22.15 0.25 -18.95
CA ASN A 3 -20.73 0.07 -18.61
C ASN A 3 -20.17 -1.10 -19.42
N LYS A 4 -19.19 -0.81 -20.28
CA LYS A 4 -18.45 -1.78 -21.07
C LYS A 4 -17.35 -2.39 -20.18
N LEU A 5 -17.60 -3.57 -19.63
CA LEU A 5 -16.56 -4.42 -19.04
C LEU A 5 -15.88 -5.20 -20.19
N ILE A 6 -14.69 -4.75 -20.58
CA ILE A 6 -13.81 -5.49 -21.50
C ILE A 6 -13.12 -6.57 -20.66
N THR A 7 -13.76 -7.74 -20.62
CA THR A 7 -13.16 -8.97 -20.07
C THR A 7 -12.39 -9.60 -21.22
N SER A 8 -11.10 -9.32 -21.31
CA SER A 8 -10.18 -9.97 -22.26
C SER A 8 -9.32 -10.96 -21.48
N ILE A 9 -9.93 -12.06 -21.04
CA ILE A 9 -9.19 -13.21 -20.50
C ILE A 9 -8.77 -14.08 -21.68
N CYS A 10 -7.45 -14.18 -21.80
CA CYS A 10 -6.70 -14.82 -22.85
C CYS A 10 -7.06 -16.32 -22.97
N LEU A 11 -7.81 -16.66 -24.03
CA LEU A 11 -8.04 -18.04 -24.45
C LEU A 11 -6.82 -18.48 -25.29
N CYS A 12 -5.72 -18.83 -24.62
CA CYS A 12 -4.60 -19.51 -25.29
C CYS A 12 -5.02 -20.95 -25.58
N GLY A 13 -5.46 -21.19 -26.82
CA GLY A 13 -5.68 -22.51 -27.35
C GLY A 13 -4.41 -23.36 -27.25
N LEU A 14 -4.49 -24.42 -26.45
CA LEU A 14 -3.55 -25.53 -26.46
C LEU A 14 -3.76 -26.33 -27.75
N THR A 15 -3.14 -25.90 -28.84
CA THR A 15 -2.96 -26.76 -30.01
C THR A 15 -1.70 -27.57 -29.82
N LEU A 16 -1.88 -28.78 -29.28
CA LEU A 16 -0.87 -29.82 -29.20
C LEU A 16 -0.62 -30.36 -30.63
N THR A 17 0.23 -29.68 -31.38
CA THR A 17 0.71 -30.19 -32.68
C THR A 17 1.88 -31.11 -32.40
N LEU A 18 1.70 -32.42 -32.61
CA LEU A 18 2.77 -33.41 -32.58
C LEU A 18 3.75 -33.11 -33.72
N PHE A 19 4.82 -32.38 -33.41
CA PHE A 19 5.93 -32.15 -34.31
C PHE A 19 6.89 -33.34 -34.23
N THR A 20 6.76 -34.27 -35.18
CA THR A 20 7.75 -35.33 -35.42
C THR A 20 8.86 -34.77 -36.30
N GLY A 21 9.80 -34.06 -35.69
CA GLY A 21 11.06 -33.65 -36.30
C GLY A 21 12.06 -33.47 -35.17
N ALA A 22 13.22 -34.12 -35.27
CA ALA A 22 14.33 -33.88 -34.35
C ALA A 22 14.75 -32.42 -34.48
N THR A 23 14.18 -31.55 -33.64
CA THR A 23 14.77 -30.25 -33.37
C THR A 23 16.01 -30.53 -32.54
N ASP A 24 17.19 -30.28 -33.11
CA ASP A 24 18.45 -30.21 -32.36
C ASP A 24 18.34 -29.07 -31.33
N VAL A 25 17.69 -29.35 -30.20
CA VAL A 25 17.75 -28.51 -29.01
C VAL A 25 19.16 -28.70 -28.46
N SER A 26 19.91 -27.61 -28.32
CA SER A 26 21.28 -27.66 -27.80
C SER A 26 21.30 -27.28 -26.32
N ALA A 27 22.34 -27.66 -25.59
CA ALA A 27 22.53 -27.24 -24.20
C ALA A 27 22.51 -25.70 -24.03
N THR A 28 23.01 -24.97 -25.04
CA THR A 28 22.98 -23.51 -25.11
C THR A 28 21.55 -22.95 -25.14
N ASP A 29 20.60 -23.67 -25.74
CA ASP A 29 19.20 -23.24 -25.83
C ASP A 29 18.51 -23.35 -24.46
N PHE A 30 18.76 -24.44 -23.72
CA PHE A 30 18.30 -24.57 -22.33
C PHE A 30 18.87 -23.47 -21.43
N ASP A 31 20.15 -23.11 -21.59
CA ASP A 31 20.76 -22.01 -20.83
C ASP A 31 20.07 -20.67 -21.12
N GLN A 32 19.75 -20.38 -22.39
CA GLN A 32 19.00 -19.18 -22.74
C GLN A 32 17.59 -19.17 -22.14
N MET A 33 16.87 -20.30 -22.20
CA MET A 33 15.55 -20.43 -21.60
C MET A 33 15.59 -20.23 -20.07
N ILE A 34 16.57 -20.84 -19.38
CA ILE A 34 16.76 -20.67 -17.93
C ILE A 34 17.08 -19.22 -17.58
N GLN A 35 17.94 -18.55 -18.36
CA GLN A 35 18.24 -17.13 -18.17
C GLN A 35 17.00 -16.25 -18.38
N GLN A 36 16.18 -16.56 -19.38
CA GLN A 36 14.91 -15.85 -19.58
C GLN A 36 13.97 -16.03 -18.37
N LYS A 37 13.85 -17.24 -17.81
CA LYS A 37 13.06 -17.46 -16.57
C LYS A 37 13.61 -16.67 -15.39
N ASN A 38 14.93 -16.61 -15.21
CA ASN A 38 15.53 -15.79 -14.14
C ASN A 38 15.14 -14.31 -14.30
N ASN A 39 15.23 -13.77 -15.52
CA ASN A 39 14.83 -12.38 -15.78
C ASN A 39 13.34 -12.13 -15.50
N ASP A 40 12.47 -13.06 -15.88
CA ASP A 40 11.03 -12.98 -15.59
C ASP A 40 10.76 -13.01 -14.07
N ILE A 41 11.43 -13.89 -13.34
CA ILE A 41 11.35 -13.99 -11.87
C ILE A 41 11.82 -12.69 -11.21
N ASP A 42 12.96 -12.14 -11.63
CA ASP A 42 13.49 -10.89 -11.07
C ASP A 42 12.58 -9.69 -11.35
N ARG A 43 11.95 -9.66 -12.53
CA ARG A 43 10.91 -8.67 -12.86
C ARG A 43 9.70 -8.80 -11.94
N LEU A 44 9.19 -10.03 -11.74
CA LEU A 44 8.04 -10.28 -10.86
C LEU A 44 8.35 -9.90 -9.41
N ARG A 45 9.56 -10.20 -8.91
CA ARG A 45 10.03 -9.78 -7.58
C ARG A 45 10.03 -8.27 -7.44
N THR A 46 10.56 -7.57 -8.44
CA THR A 46 10.62 -6.10 -8.46
C THR A 46 9.22 -5.48 -8.47
N GLN A 47 8.30 -6.04 -9.26
CA GLN A 47 6.89 -5.62 -9.27
C GLN A 47 6.24 -5.83 -7.91
N ARG A 48 6.43 -7.01 -7.30
CA ARG A 48 5.87 -7.32 -5.98
C ARG A 48 6.40 -6.36 -4.90
N GLN A 49 7.70 -6.07 -4.91
CA GLN A 49 8.28 -5.09 -3.98
C GLN A 49 7.69 -3.69 -4.18
N THR A 50 7.45 -3.28 -5.41
CA THR A 50 6.81 -1.99 -5.73
C THR A 50 5.38 -1.93 -5.20
N VAL A 51 4.59 -2.99 -5.38
CA VAL A 51 3.23 -3.07 -4.84
C VAL A 51 3.24 -3.08 -3.31
N GLN A 52 4.17 -3.80 -2.68
CA GLN A 52 4.32 -3.82 -1.22
C GLN A 52 4.68 -2.44 -0.65
N GLN A 53 5.50 -1.66 -1.38
CA GLN A 53 5.81 -0.29 -1.01
C GLN A 53 4.56 0.59 -1.05
N ARG A 54 3.74 0.47 -2.10
CA ARG A 54 2.45 1.19 -2.18
C ARG A 54 1.52 0.84 -1.02
N ILE A 55 1.41 -0.44 -0.65
CA ILE A 55 0.64 -0.89 0.52
C ILE A 55 1.15 -0.22 1.81
N THR A 56 2.48 -0.13 1.96
CA THR A 56 3.11 0.52 3.12
C THR A 56 2.79 2.01 3.17
N ASP A 57 2.82 2.69 2.03
CA ASP A 57 2.52 4.13 1.97
C ASP A 57 1.03 4.40 2.23
N LEU A 58 0.12 3.59 1.67
CA LEU A 58 -1.32 3.66 2.02
C LEU A 58 -1.57 3.39 3.52
N THR A 59 -0.80 2.49 4.14
CA THR A 59 -0.89 2.25 5.59
C THR A 59 -0.51 3.50 6.40
N LYS A 60 0.49 4.26 5.95
CA LYS A 60 0.87 5.54 6.58
C LYS A 60 -0.21 6.59 6.37
N GLU A 61 -0.83 6.64 5.18
CA GLU A 61 -1.95 7.56 4.91
C GLU A 61 -3.13 7.27 5.83
N ILE A 62 -3.50 5.99 6.04
CA ILE A 62 -4.54 5.61 7.01
C ILE A 62 -4.16 6.08 8.44
N ALA A 63 -2.91 5.89 8.85
CA ALA A 63 -2.45 6.34 10.17
C ALA A 63 -2.57 7.86 10.34
N ALA A 64 -2.21 8.63 9.30
CA ALA A 64 -2.36 10.09 9.30
C ALA A 64 -3.84 10.52 9.38
N ILE A 65 -4.72 9.87 8.61
CA ILE A 65 -6.18 10.12 8.68
C ILE A 65 -6.71 9.84 10.08
N ASN A 66 -6.31 8.74 10.71
CA ASN A 66 -6.73 8.42 12.08
C ASN A 66 -6.24 9.47 13.09
N GLN A 67 -5.02 9.99 12.93
CA GLN A 67 -4.50 11.05 13.78
C GLN A 67 -5.26 12.37 13.58
N GLU A 68 -5.55 12.73 12.33
CA GLU A 68 -6.37 13.92 12.02
C GLU A 68 -7.77 13.78 12.63
N ALA A 69 -8.41 12.62 12.50
CA ALA A 69 -9.72 12.34 13.08
C ALA A 69 -9.73 12.49 14.61
N GLN A 70 -8.68 12.03 15.30
CA GLN A 70 -8.53 12.25 16.75
C GLN A 70 -8.39 13.74 17.11
N GLY A 71 -7.64 14.50 16.31
CA GLY A 71 -7.53 15.95 16.48
C GLY A 71 -8.87 16.67 16.33
N LEU A 72 -9.66 16.30 15.32
CA LEU A 72 -11.00 16.87 15.12
C LEU A 72 -11.97 16.54 16.26
N LEU A 73 -11.86 15.35 16.87
CA LEU A 73 -12.65 14.99 18.04
C LEU A 73 -12.32 15.87 19.26
N ALA A 74 -11.03 16.13 19.49
CA ALA A 74 -10.61 17.03 20.57
C ALA A 74 -11.07 18.48 20.34
N GLU A 75 -10.97 18.98 19.09
CA GLU A 75 -11.48 20.32 18.74
C GLU A 75 -13.00 20.42 18.92
N GLN A 76 -13.72 19.36 18.57
CA GLN A 76 -15.17 19.27 18.75
C GLN A 76 -15.56 19.31 20.24
N GLU A 77 -14.88 18.56 21.11
CA GLU A 77 -15.13 18.59 22.56
C GLU A 77 -14.88 19.98 23.16
N ALA A 78 -13.80 20.63 22.74
CA ALA A 78 -13.50 22.01 23.14
C ALA A 78 -14.59 23.00 22.69
N LEU A 79 -15.10 22.86 21.46
CA LEU A 79 -16.19 23.70 20.97
C LEU A 79 -17.50 23.50 21.74
N TYR A 80 -17.84 22.27 22.13
CA TYR A 80 -19.01 22.03 22.97
C TYR A 80 -18.89 22.74 24.32
N THR A 81 -17.73 22.67 24.96
CA THR A 81 -17.45 23.39 26.23
C THR A 81 -17.64 24.91 26.05
N VAL A 82 -17.15 25.48 24.94
CA VAL A 82 -17.32 26.91 24.63
C VAL A 82 -18.80 27.24 24.38
N ILE A 83 -19.54 26.39 23.67
CA ILE A 83 -20.98 26.59 23.39
C ILE A 83 -21.79 26.62 24.69
N ASP A 84 -21.46 25.73 25.64
CA ASP A 84 -22.14 25.64 26.94
C ASP A 84 -21.81 26.86 27.82
N GLN A 85 -20.54 27.27 27.89
CA GLN A 85 -20.15 28.49 28.62
C GLN A 85 -20.84 29.75 28.05
N LEU A 86 -20.88 29.88 26.72
CA LEU A 86 -21.57 30.99 26.07
C LEU A 86 -23.08 30.98 26.38
N ALA A 87 -23.70 29.80 26.51
CA ALA A 87 -25.11 29.68 26.89
C ALA A 87 -25.35 30.19 28.32
N GLU A 88 -24.47 29.83 29.25
CA GLU A 88 -24.53 30.28 30.64
C GLU A 88 -24.34 31.80 30.75
N ASP A 89 -23.31 32.35 30.09
CA ASP A 89 -23.02 33.79 30.08
C ASP A 89 -24.20 34.60 29.52
N ILE A 90 -24.85 34.11 28.45
CA ILE A 90 -26.06 34.71 27.88
C ILE A 90 -27.21 34.70 28.90
N ALA A 91 -27.43 33.59 29.60
CA ALA A 91 -28.50 33.46 30.59
C ALA A 91 -28.26 34.39 31.79
N GLU A 92 -27.04 34.47 32.30
CA GLU A 92 -26.69 35.41 33.37
C GLU A 92 -26.88 36.87 32.95
N LEU A 93 -26.44 37.23 31.73
CA LEU A 93 -26.64 38.58 31.20
C LEU A 93 -28.12 38.93 31.10
N GLN A 94 -28.96 38.00 30.62
CA GLN A 94 -30.40 38.19 30.56
C GLN A 94 -30.99 38.48 31.94
N VAL A 95 -30.64 37.69 32.96
CA VAL A 95 -31.10 37.93 34.35
C VAL A 95 -30.64 39.30 34.86
N ARG A 96 -29.41 39.72 34.57
CA ARG A 96 -28.88 41.05 34.96
C ARG A 96 -29.62 42.19 34.25
N ILE A 97 -29.92 42.04 32.96
CA ILE A 97 -30.69 43.00 32.16
C ILE A 97 -32.11 43.13 32.74
N ASP A 98 -32.79 42.02 33.01
CA ASP A 98 -34.18 42.02 33.52
C ASP A 98 -34.28 42.65 34.90
N LYS A 99 -33.37 42.33 35.82
CA LYS A 99 -33.29 42.97 37.15
C LYS A 99 -33.06 44.48 37.02
N ARG A 100 -32.17 44.91 36.12
CA ARG A 100 -31.89 46.34 35.92
C ARG A 100 -33.09 47.06 35.30
N ALA A 101 -33.77 46.44 34.33
CA ALA A 101 -34.96 46.99 33.71
C ALA A 101 -36.11 47.14 34.73
N ALA A 102 -36.36 46.12 35.55
CA ALA A 102 -37.35 46.16 36.63
C ALA A 102 -37.05 47.27 37.64
N ASN A 103 -35.78 47.43 38.07
CA ASN A 103 -35.38 48.50 38.98
C ASN A 103 -35.60 49.90 38.36
N ILE A 104 -35.32 50.07 37.06
CA ILE A 104 -35.58 51.35 36.37
C ILE A 104 -37.09 51.62 36.28
N GLU A 105 -37.91 50.59 36.00
CA GLU A 105 -39.37 50.70 35.96
C GLU A 105 -39.96 51.04 37.34
N GLU A 106 -39.48 50.38 38.40
CA GLU A 106 -39.87 50.67 39.77
C GLU A 106 -39.50 52.11 40.15
N GLN A 107 -38.27 52.55 39.86
CA GLN A 107 -37.85 53.94 40.08
C GLN A 107 -38.69 54.94 39.28
N ALA A 108 -39.05 54.62 38.04
CA ALA A 108 -39.95 55.44 37.22
C ALA A 108 -41.37 55.50 37.79
N ARG A 109 -41.88 54.37 38.32
CA ARG A 109 -43.20 54.30 38.95
C ARG A 109 -43.23 54.99 40.30
N GLU A 110 -42.21 54.83 41.14
CA GLU A 110 -42.09 55.56 42.41
C GLU A 110 -42.03 57.06 42.16
N THR A 111 -41.24 57.50 41.18
CA THR A 111 -41.24 58.92 40.78
C THR A 111 -42.60 59.36 40.21
N GLN A 112 -43.34 58.50 39.50
CA GLN A 112 -44.68 58.87 39.00
C GLN A 112 -45.79 58.85 40.09
N VAL A 113 -45.75 57.89 41.03
CA VAL A 113 -46.78 57.64 42.05
C VAL A 113 -46.55 58.47 43.32
N ASN A 114 -45.30 58.53 43.81
CA ASN A 114 -44.89 59.48 44.85
C ASN A 114 -44.74 60.90 44.25
N GLY A 115 -44.73 61.00 42.92
CA GLY A 115 -44.95 62.21 42.14
C GLY A 115 -46.42 62.58 41.94
N LYS A 116 -47.32 62.28 42.89
CA LYS A 116 -48.38 63.25 43.16
C LYS A 116 -47.67 64.57 43.41
N SER A 117 -47.90 65.53 42.53
CA SER A 117 -47.03 66.65 42.14
C SER A 117 -46.41 67.50 43.27
N ASP A 118 -46.71 67.25 44.53
CA ASP A 118 -46.22 67.98 45.70
C ASP A 118 -44.87 67.42 46.22
N GLN A 119 -44.62 66.11 46.21
CA GLN A 119 -43.48 65.53 46.96
C GLN A 119 -42.16 65.44 46.20
N LEU A 120 -42.19 65.16 44.89
CA LEU A 120 -41.01 65.34 44.01
C LEU A 120 -40.65 66.82 43.83
N LEU A 121 -41.67 67.68 43.82
CA LEU A 121 -41.49 69.12 43.85
C LEU A 121 -40.81 69.53 45.17
N HIS A 122 -41.19 68.95 46.31
CA HIS A 122 -40.54 69.17 47.61
C HIS A 122 -39.07 68.71 47.68
N VAL A 123 -38.65 67.58 47.12
CA VAL A 123 -37.21 67.17 47.14
C VAL A 123 -36.34 68.10 46.28
N VAL A 124 -36.94 68.70 45.26
CA VAL A 124 -36.38 69.72 44.39
C VAL A 124 -36.42 71.12 45.03
N LEU A 125 -37.46 71.42 45.82
CA LEU A 125 -37.68 72.69 46.53
C LEU A 125 -36.98 72.78 47.90
N ASP A 126 -36.71 71.65 48.56
CA ASP A 126 -35.89 71.53 49.78
C ASP A 126 -34.38 71.49 49.45
N ALA A 127 -34.00 71.78 48.21
CA ALA A 127 -32.61 71.97 47.87
C ALA A 127 -32.08 73.20 48.62
N ASP A 128 -30.95 73.05 49.32
CA ASP A 128 -30.36 74.11 50.16
C ASP A 128 -29.98 75.36 49.33
N SER A 129 -29.94 75.25 47.99
CA SER A 129 -29.74 76.35 47.04
C SER A 129 -30.17 75.97 45.60
N ILE A 130 -30.31 76.96 44.70
CA ILE A 130 -30.56 76.74 43.26
C ILE A 130 -29.50 75.83 42.61
N SER A 131 -28.24 75.89 43.09
CA SER A 131 -27.17 75.01 42.61
C SER A 131 -27.35 73.55 43.05
N ASP A 132 -27.86 73.30 44.26
CA ASP A 132 -28.13 71.94 44.76
C ASP A 132 -29.29 71.29 43.97
N PHE A 133 -30.33 72.06 43.65
CA PHE A 133 -31.43 71.59 42.80
C PHE A 133 -30.95 71.16 41.40
N VAL A 134 -30.19 72.03 40.71
CA VAL A 134 -29.64 71.73 39.38
C VAL A 134 -28.68 70.53 39.44
N GLY A 135 -27.89 70.43 40.51
CA GLY A 135 -27.02 69.29 40.78
C GLY A 135 -27.78 67.96 40.91
N ARG A 136 -28.86 67.94 41.70
CA ARG A 136 -29.70 66.74 41.92
C ARG A 136 -30.47 66.32 40.66
N LEU A 137 -31.02 67.27 39.89
CA LEU A 137 -31.69 66.98 38.63
C LEU A 137 -30.71 66.44 37.57
N HIS A 138 -29.52 67.04 37.48
CA HIS A 138 -28.46 66.55 36.60
C HIS A 138 -27.99 65.16 37.04
N ALA A 139 -27.81 64.90 38.33
CA ALA A 139 -27.42 63.59 38.84
C ALA A 139 -28.46 62.51 38.50
N MET A 140 -29.76 62.79 38.70
CA MET A 140 -30.85 61.86 38.37
C MET A 140 -30.89 61.56 36.87
N THR A 141 -30.76 62.58 36.02
CA THR A 141 -30.73 62.43 34.56
C THR A 141 -29.49 61.66 34.10
N THR A 142 -28.34 61.89 34.74
CA THR A 142 -27.09 61.15 34.48
C THR A 142 -27.23 59.68 34.87
N ILE A 143 -27.81 59.37 36.03
CA ILE A 143 -28.03 57.98 36.51
C ILE A 143 -28.97 57.23 35.56
N VAL A 144 -30.10 57.83 35.18
CA VAL A 144 -31.06 57.21 34.25
C VAL A 144 -30.45 57.01 32.86
N ARG A 145 -29.68 57.99 32.35
CA ARG A 145 -28.96 57.87 31.08
C ARG A 145 -27.90 56.77 31.14
N ALA A 146 -27.10 56.72 32.19
CA ALA A 146 -26.08 55.70 32.41
C ALA A 146 -26.70 54.29 32.53
N ASN A 147 -27.84 54.16 33.21
CA ASN A 147 -28.56 52.89 33.32
C ASN A 147 -29.13 52.41 31.97
N ASN A 148 -29.75 53.32 31.19
CA ASN A 148 -30.22 52.99 29.83
C ASN A 148 -29.07 52.65 28.88
N GLN A 149 -27.95 53.38 28.96
CA GLN A 149 -26.75 53.07 28.20
C GLN A 149 -26.19 51.69 28.57
N LEU A 150 -26.16 51.35 29.86
CA LEU A 150 -25.65 50.06 30.33
C LEU A 150 -26.57 48.89 29.92
N ILE A 151 -27.90 49.02 29.99
CA ILE A 151 -28.82 48.02 29.42
C ILE A 151 -28.55 47.85 27.91
N THR A 152 -28.37 48.95 27.18
CA THR A 152 -28.09 48.90 25.74
C THR A 152 -26.80 48.17 25.45
N GLN A 153 -25.72 48.45 26.20
CA GLN A 153 -24.45 47.72 26.09
C GLN A 153 -24.61 46.23 26.41
N GLN A 154 -25.31 45.88 27.49
CA GLN A 154 -25.52 44.48 27.87
C GLN A 154 -26.34 43.70 26.83
N LYS A 155 -27.31 44.34 26.15
CA LYS A 155 -28.03 43.74 25.02
C LYS A 155 -27.10 43.49 23.82
N LEU A 156 -26.23 44.45 23.50
CA LEU A 156 -25.23 44.27 22.44
C LEU A 156 -24.24 43.15 22.75
N ASP A 157 -23.80 43.05 24.01
CA ASP A 157 -22.94 41.95 24.48
C ASP A 157 -23.65 40.60 24.34
N GLN A 158 -24.93 40.53 24.71
CA GLN A 158 -25.75 39.32 24.56
C GLN A 158 -25.90 38.90 23.09
N GLU A 159 -26.13 39.84 22.18
CA GLU A 159 -26.16 39.57 20.74
C GLU A 159 -24.80 39.08 20.23
N ASP A 160 -23.69 39.63 20.73
CA ASP A 160 -22.35 39.18 20.34
C ASP A 160 -22.05 37.75 20.82
N LEU A 161 -22.42 37.42 22.06
CA LEU A 161 -22.29 36.06 22.58
C LEU A 161 -23.19 35.08 21.81
N ALA A 162 -24.42 35.47 21.48
CA ALA A 162 -25.32 34.65 20.66
C ALA A 162 -24.75 34.40 19.26
N ARG A 163 -24.14 35.41 18.62
CA ARG A 163 -23.42 35.25 17.34
C ARG A 163 -22.24 34.29 17.47
N LYS A 164 -21.42 34.42 18.52
CA LYS A 164 -20.29 33.51 18.80
C LYS A 164 -20.76 32.08 19.04
N GLN A 165 -21.88 31.91 19.73
CA GLN A 165 -22.48 30.60 19.99
C GLN A 165 -22.96 29.96 18.68
N SER A 166 -23.65 30.71 17.82
CA SER A 166 -24.07 30.24 16.49
C SER A 166 -22.87 29.85 15.63
N ALA A 167 -21.85 30.71 15.54
CA ALA A 167 -20.65 30.43 14.77
C ALA A 167 -19.91 29.18 15.28
N SER A 168 -19.93 28.92 16.59
CA SER A 168 -19.35 27.71 17.18
C SER A 168 -20.14 26.46 16.80
N LYS A 169 -21.48 26.53 16.76
CA LYS A 169 -22.33 25.43 16.25
C LYS A 169 -22.09 25.14 14.77
N ASP A 170 -21.92 26.18 13.95
CA ASP A 170 -21.58 26.02 12.54
C ASP A 170 -20.23 25.31 12.35
N LYS A 171 -19.22 25.67 13.17
CA LYS A 171 -17.93 24.97 13.18
C LYS A 171 -18.07 23.49 13.54
N VAL A 172 -18.88 23.15 14.56
CA VAL A 172 -19.17 21.75 14.92
C VAL A 172 -19.77 20.97 13.73
N ALA A 173 -20.69 21.58 12.97
CA ALA A 173 -21.25 20.94 11.78
C ALA A 173 -20.19 20.69 10.69
N VAL A 174 -19.27 21.64 10.48
CA VAL A 174 -18.14 21.48 9.55
C VAL A 174 -17.17 20.38 10.01
N LEU A 175 -16.89 20.28 11.31
CA LEU A 175 -16.07 19.19 11.86
C LEU A 175 -16.70 17.83 11.61
N HIS A 176 -18.02 17.68 11.83
CA HIS A 176 -18.73 16.43 11.53
C HIS A 176 -18.71 16.06 10.04
N ALA A 177 -18.89 17.04 9.15
CA ALA A 177 -18.78 16.80 7.71
C ALA A 177 -17.35 16.37 7.32
N THR A 178 -16.34 16.95 7.98
CA THR A 178 -14.93 16.61 7.76
C THR A 178 -14.61 15.20 8.26
N GLN A 179 -15.07 14.83 9.46
CA GLN A 179 -14.95 13.46 9.99
C GLN A 179 -15.57 12.43 9.05
N SER A 180 -16.78 12.71 8.54
CA SER A 180 -17.47 11.81 7.60
C SER A 180 -16.69 11.63 6.30
N ARG A 181 -16.08 12.72 5.80
CA ARG A 181 -15.21 12.68 4.61
C ARG A 181 -13.93 11.87 4.87
N LEU A 182 -13.31 12.03 6.05
CA LEU A 182 -12.12 11.27 6.43
C LEU A 182 -12.41 9.77 6.52
N GLU A 183 -13.55 9.38 7.09
CA GLU A 183 -13.94 7.96 7.18
C GLU A 183 -14.21 7.37 5.78
N ALA A 184 -14.87 8.12 4.89
CA ALA A 184 -15.06 7.69 3.52
C ALA A 184 -13.71 7.52 2.77
N GLN A 185 -12.78 8.48 2.94
CA GLN A 185 -11.44 8.39 2.36
C GLN A 185 -10.67 7.19 2.89
N LYS A 186 -10.74 6.93 4.19
CA LYS A 186 -10.14 5.74 4.81
C LYS A 186 -10.70 4.46 4.20
N GLY A 187 -12.02 4.34 4.07
CA GLY A 187 -12.66 3.17 3.44
C GLY A 187 -12.22 2.96 1.98
N GLU A 188 -12.06 4.03 1.20
CA GLU A 188 -11.50 3.94 -0.17
C GLU A 188 -10.04 3.45 -0.17
N ILE A 189 -9.22 3.91 0.78
CA ILE A 189 -7.82 3.49 0.90
C ILE A 189 -7.73 2.02 1.33
N GLU A 190 -8.54 1.58 2.28
CA GLU A 190 -8.63 0.18 2.71
C GLU A 190 -9.06 -0.74 1.56
N GLY A 191 -10.02 -0.30 0.73
CA GLY A 191 -10.41 -1.00 -0.50
C GLY A 191 -9.24 -1.16 -1.47
N LYS A 192 -8.51 -0.08 -1.76
CA LYS A 192 -7.30 -0.13 -2.60
C LYS A 192 -6.22 -1.05 -2.01
N GLN A 193 -6.05 -1.04 -0.69
CA GLN A 193 -5.09 -1.92 -0.02
C GLN A 193 -5.45 -3.40 -0.18
N ALA A 194 -6.74 -3.74 -0.11
CA ALA A 194 -7.22 -5.10 -0.37
C ALA A 194 -6.93 -5.53 -1.82
N ASP A 195 -7.21 -4.67 -2.79
CA ASP A 195 -6.91 -4.93 -4.21
C ASP A 195 -5.40 -5.16 -4.44
N LEU A 196 -4.55 -4.32 -3.85
CA LEU A 196 -3.09 -4.49 -3.95
C LEU A 196 -2.60 -5.76 -3.25
N ASN A 197 -3.21 -6.19 -2.14
CA ASN A 197 -2.86 -7.46 -1.49
C ASN A 197 -3.21 -8.68 -2.37
N VAL A 198 -4.32 -8.61 -3.12
CA VAL A 198 -4.65 -9.62 -4.13
C VAL A 198 -3.62 -9.61 -5.27
N GLU A 199 -3.18 -8.44 -5.71
CA GLU A 199 -2.11 -8.29 -6.71
C GLU A 199 -0.78 -8.89 -6.23
N VAL A 200 -0.37 -8.62 -4.98
CA VAL A 200 0.84 -9.24 -4.37
C VAL A 200 0.74 -10.77 -4.37
N SER A 201 -0.43 -11.31 -4.00
CA SER A 201 -0.67 -12.76 -3.97
C SER A 201 -0.60 -13.36 -5.37
N THR A 202 -1.16 -12.67 -6.37
CA THR A 202 -1.13 -13.07 -7.78
C THR A 202 0.30 -13.06 -8.33
N LEU A 203 1.07 -12.02 -8.04
CA LEU A 203 2.47 -11.92 -8.43
C LEU A 203 3.33 -13.00 -7.76
N ALA A 204 3.08 -13.31 -6.49
CA ALA A 204 3.77 -14.38 -5.79
C ALA A 204 3.47 -15.77 -6.40
N TYR A 205 2.22 -16.02 -6.78
CA TYR A 205 1.84 -17.23 -7.49
C TYR A 205 2.55 -17.33 -8.85
N GLN A 206 2.56 -16.25 -9.64
CA GLN A 206 3.27 -16.21 -10.93
C GLN A 206 4.77 -16.45 -10.76
N GLU A 207 5.40 -15.85 -9.74
CA GLU A 207 6.81 -16.09 -9.44
C GLU A 207 7.07 -17.56 -9.13
N SER A 208 6.25 -18.18 -8.27
CA SER A 208 6.38 -19.61 -7.94
C SER A 208 6.24 -20.48 -9.18
N SER A 209 5.24 -20.23 -10.02
CA SER A 209 5.05 -20.98 -11.27
C SER A 209 6.25 -20.86 -12.21
N LYS A 210 6.89 -19.68 -12.28
CA LYS A 210 8.09 -19.47 -13.10
C LYS A 210 9.32 -20.13 -12.50
N GLU A 211 9.43 -20.18 -11.17
CA GLU A 211 10.46 -20.95 -10.50
C GLU A 211 10.31 -22.45 -10.78
N ASP A 212 9.10 -23.00 -10.72
CA ASP A 212 8.83 -24.40 -11.04
C ASP A 212 9.19 -24.73 -12.50
N GLU A 213 8.76 -23.90 -13.46
CA GLU A 213 9.15 -24.03 -14.87
C GLU A 213 10.68 -24.01 -15.05
N LYS A 214 11.39 -23.15 -14.31
CA LYS A 214 12.86 -23.09 -14.35
C LYS A 214 13.49 -24.37 -13.81
N GLN A 215 12.96 -24.94 -12.73
CA GLN A 215 13.48 -26.20 -12.18
C GLN A 215 13.24 -27.38 -13.13
N GLN A 216 12.08 -27.42 -13.80
CA GLN A 216 11.81 -28.41 -14.85
C GLN A 216 12.81 -28.30 -16.00
N LEU A 217 13.07 -27.08 -16.51
CA LEU A 217 14.06 -26.86 -17.56
C LEU A 217 15.47 -27.29 -17.16
N LYS A 218 15.86 -27.09 -15.89
CA LYS A 218 17.15 -27.58 -15.37
C LYS A 218 17.23 -29.10 -15.37
N ALA A 219 16.19 -29.77 -14.90
CA ALA A 219 16.14 -31.24 -14.91
C ALA A 219 16.18 -31.80 -16.35
N GLU A 220 15.43 -31.19 -17.27
CA GLU A 220 15.47 -31.56 -18.69
C GLU A 220 16.86 -31.36 -19.31
N LYS A 221 17.53 -30.25 -18.98
CA LYS A 221 18.90 -29.97 -19.41
C LYS A 221 19.86 -31.05 -18.93
N GLU A 222 19.81 -31.43 -17.65
CA GLU A 222 20.67 -32.46 -17.07
C GLU A 222 20.48 -33.82 -17.77
N VAL A 223 19.23 -34.22 -18.02
CA VAL A 223 18.90 -35.45 -18.76
C VAL A 223 19.44 -35.39 -20.19
N PHE A 224 19.27 -34.26 -20.88
CA PHE A 224 19.78 -34.06 -22.23
C PHE A 224 21.31 -34.13 -22.30
N GLU A 225 22.01 -33.46 -21.38
CA GLU A 225 23.48 -33.48 -21.33
C GLU A 225 24.03 -34.89 -21.05
N ALA A 226 23.38 -35.65 -20.17
CA ALA A 226 23.73 -37.03 -19.87
C ALA A 226 23.56 -37.94 -21.10
N GLU A 227 22.45 -37.83 -21.83
CA GLU A 227 22.22 -38.60 -23.06
C GLU A 227 23.24 -38.24 -24.14
N GLN A 228 23.54 -36.94 -24.32
CA GLN A 228 24.58 -36.49 -25.26
C GLN A 228 25.98 -36.96 -24.86
N ALA A 229 26.27 -37.14 -23.57
CA ALA A 229 27.51 -37.76 -23.13
C ALA A 229 27.55 -39.25 -23.48
N ARG A 230 26.46 -39.99 -23.24
CA ARG A 230 26.35 -41.42 -23.59
C ARG A 230 26.55 -41.65 -25.08
N ILE A 231 25.87 -40.87 -25.93
CA ILE A 231 26.00 -40.96 -27.39
C ILE A 231 27.43 -40.68 -27.84
N ARG A 232 28.11 -39.67 -27.28
CA ARG A 232 29.51 -39.36 -27.58
C ARG A 232 30.45 -40.50 -27.18
N GLU A 233 30.22 -41.12 -26.03
CA GLU A 233 31.01 -42.27 -25.58
C GLU A 233 30.80 -43.49 -26.48
N GLU A 234 29.56 -43.83 -26.82
CA GLU A 234 29.24 -44.92 -27.75
C GLU A 234 29.88 -44.71 -29.13
N ALA A 235 29.82 -43.48 -29.65
CA ALA A 235 30.45 -43.10 -30.91
C ALA A 235 31.98 -43.22 -30.84
N ALA A 236 32.61 -42.78 -29.75
CA ALA A 236 34.05 -42.91 -29.55
C ALA A 236 34.48 -44.38 -29.45
N GLN A 237 33.71 -45.22 -28.74
CA GLN A 237 33.97 -46.65 -28.67
C GLN A 237 33.80 -47.33 -30.04
N ALA A 238 32.78 -46.95 -30.81
CA ALA A 238 32.57 -47.47 -32.17
C ALA A 238 33.72 -47.08 -33.10
N ALA A 239 34.17 -45.81 -33.07
CA ALA A 239 35.32 -45.34 -33.83
C ALA A 239 36.62 -46.06 -33.43
N ALA A 240 36.84 -46.29 -32.12
CA ALA A 240 38.00 -47.03 -31.64
C ALA A 240 37.98 -48.50 -32.10
N ARG A 241 36.82 -49.17 -32.07
CA ARG A 241 36.66 -50.53 -32.62
C ARG A 241 36.96 -50.56 -34.12
N GLN A 242 36.45 -49.59 -34.87
CA GLN A 242 36.69 -49.50 -36.31
C GLN A 242 38.19 -49.31 -36.63
N ALA A 243 38.87 -48.40 -35.91
CA ALA A 243 40.30 -48.18 -36.07
C ALA A 243 41.14 -49.42 -35.73
N GLN A 244 40.74 -50.21 -34.73
CA GLN A 244 41.40 -51.49 -34.41
C GLN A 244 41.23 -52.53 -35.53
N ILE A 245 40.04 -52.63 -36.13
CA ILE A 245 39.79 -53.54 -37.25
C ILE A 245 40.63 -53.12 -38.46
N GLU A 246 40.68 -51.84 -38.78
CA GLU A 246 41.49 -51.31 -39.90
C GLU A 246 43.00 -51.54 -39.67
N ALA A 247 43.49 -51.34 -38.44
CA ALA A 247 44.88 -51.61 -38.10
C ALA A 247 45.25 -53.11 -38.23
N ALA A 248 44.37 -54.00 -37.76
CA ALA A 248 44.57 -55.44 -37.87
C ALA A 248 44.55 -55.94 -39.33
N GLN A 249 43.74 -55.32 -40.20
CA GLN A 249 43.73 -55.62 -41.63
C GLN A 249 45.02 -55.15 -42.32
N ALA A 250 45.55 -53.98 -41.94
CA ALA A 250 46.82 -53.48 -42.48
C ALA A 250 48.05 -54.32 -42.06
N GLU A 251 48.04 -54.92 -40.87
CA GLU A 251 49.09 -55.84 -40.41
C GLU A 251 49.05 -57.19 -41.16
N GLN A 252 47.87 -57.68 -41.53
CA GLN A 252 47.75 -58.91 -42.34
C GLN A 252 48.25 -58.76 -43.77
N GLU A 253 48.19 -57.56 -44.35
CA GLU A 253 48.71 -57.28 -45.70
C GLU A 253 50.24 -57.10 -45.75
N THR A 254 50.93 -56.99 -44.61
CA THR A 254 52.39 -56.73 -44.55
C THR A 254 53.23 -57.93 -44.09
N SER A 255 52.63 -59.08 -43.80
CA SER A 255 53.37 -60.31 -43.47
C SER A 255 53.79 -61.06 -44.75
N PRO A 256 55.11 -61.25 -45.03
CA PRO A 256 55.55 -61.92 -46.24
C PRO A 256 55.25 -63.42 -46.16
N ALA A 257 54.67 -63.96 -47.25
CA ALA A 257 54.59 -65.40 -47.47
C ALA A 257 56.01 -65.99 -47.53
N VAL A 258 56.42 -66.71 -46.49
CA VAL A 258 57.60 -67.57 -46.55
C VAL A 258 57.20 -68.86 -47.25
N VAL A 259 57.77 -69.04 -48.44
CA VAL A 259 57.69 -70.20 -49.33
C VAL A 259 58.46 -71.36 -48.69
N ASP A 260 57.90 -72.58 -48.71
CA ASP A 260 58.68 -73.80 -48.54
C ASP A 260 58.68 -74.59 -49.85
N VAL A 261 59.82 -74.59 -50.54
CA VAL A 261 60.12 -75.39 -51.73
C VAL A 261 60.80 -76.65 -51.26
N VAL A 262 60.19 -77.82 -51.48
CA VAL A 262 60.85 -79.12 -51.31
C VAL A 262 61.12 -79.71 -52.68
N GLU A 263 62.39 -79.75 -53.07
CA GLU A 263 62.97 -80.46 -54.21
C GLU A 263 63.62 -81.76 -53.69
N PRO A 264 63.41 -82.95 -54.29
CA PRO A 264 64.09 -84.16 -53.86
C PRO A 264 65.30 -84.46 -54.76
N THR A 265 66.49 -84.48 -54.15
CA THR A 265 67.70 -85.08 -54.71
C THR A 265 67.75 -86.58 -54.42
N VAL A 266 68.14 -87.33 -55.45
CA VAL A 266 68.43 -88.77 -55.46
C VAL A 266 69.89 -88.98 -55.04
N GLU A 267 70.17 -89.92 -54.13
CA GLU A 267 71.37 -90.77 -54.24
C GLU A 267 71.28 -92.05 -53.40
N GLU A 268 71.59 -93.17 -54.07
CA GLU A 268 71.85 -94.51 -53.53
C GLU A 268 73.17 -94.55 -52.74
N GLY A 269 73.31 -95.48 -51.78
CA GLY A 269 74.64 -95.83 -51.27
C GLY A 269 74.69 -96.56 -49.93
N MET A 270 74.40 -97.85 -49.94
CA MET A 270 75.14 -98.95 -49.27
C MET A 270 76.05 -98.64 -48.05
N ASP A 271 75.69 -99.26 -46.92
CA ASP A 271 76.40 -100.38 -46.27
C ASP A 271 76.75 -100.23 -44.77
N ALA A 272 76.56 -101.38 -44.10
CA ALA A 272 77.25 -101.92 -42.94
C ALA A 272 77.13 -101.29 -41.53
N ALA A 273 76.35 -102.01 -40.71
CA ALA A 273 76.82 -102.80 -39.55
C ALA A 273 77.00 -102.15 -38.15
N GLY A 274 76.52 -102.93 -37.16
CA GLY A 274 76.87 -102.85 -35.73
C GLY A 274 75.66 -102.43 -34.87
N ALA A 275 74.94 -103.34 -34.22
CA ALA A 275 75.21 -103.81 -32.84
C ALA A 275 75.22 -102.64 -31.84
N ASP A 276 74.45 -102.61 -30.75
CA ASP A 276 74.21 -103.66 -29.78
C ASP A 276 73.06 -103.24 -28.83
N ARG A 277 72.64 -104.22 -28.05
CA ARG A 277 71.58 -104.29 -27.04
C ARG A 277 71.67 -103.22 -25.95
N ASP A 278 70.53 -102.84 -25.36
CA ASP A 278 70.10 -103.38 -24.06
C ASP A 278 68.81 -102.70 -23.54
N ARG A 279 67.86 -103.57 -23.18
CA ARG A 279 66.72 -103.45 -22.23
C ARG A 279 65.51 -102.56 -22.55
#